data_AF-A0A3S4HM88-F1
#
_entry.id   AF-A0A3S4HM88-F1
#
_cell.length_a   1.000
_cell.length_b   1.000
_cell.length_c   1.000
_cell.angle_alpha   90.00
_cell.angle_beta   90.00
_cell.angle_gamma   90.00
#
_symmetry.space_group_name_H-M   'P 1'
#
loop_
_entity.id
_entity.type
_entity.pdbx_description
1 polymer ?
#
loop_
_entity_poly.entity_id
_entity_poly.type
_entity_poly.pdbx_seq_one_letter_code
_entity_poly.pdbx_strand_id
1 'polypeptide(L)'
;MPTLIVPFFASIISCLIMVYIIGTPIGIFTEALTSFLRSMGTSSNLVLGAVIGALCIVDFGGPLNKTCFAFVLTLQAQGDK
;
A
#
# COMPACT_ATOMS: atom_id res chain seq x y z
N MET A 1 -37.18 -6.49 -17.07
CA MET A 1 -36.29 -5.34 -16.77
C MET A 1 -34.85 -5.82 -16.83
N PRO A 2 -33.95 -5.21 -17.60
CA PRO A 2 -32.59 -5.71 -17.76
C PRO A 2 -31.75 -5.38 -16.51
N THR A 3 -31.81 -6.25 -15.52
CA THR A 3 -31.16 -6.10 -14.21
C THR A 3 -29.64 -6.24 -14.23
N LEU A 4 -29.07 -6.79 -15.31
CA LEU A 4 -27.62 -7.00 -15.45
C LEU A 4 -26.89 -5.87 -16.21
N ILE A 5 -27.61 -5.10 -17.04
CA ILE A 5 -26.98 -4.06 -17.87
C ILE A 5 -26.51 -2.88 -17.00
N VAL A 6 -27.35 -2.46 -16.04
CA VAL A 6 -27.03 -1.37 -15.12
C VAL A 6 -25.80 -1.68 -14.24
N PRO A 7 -25.72 -2.82 -13.52
CA PRO A 7 -24.54 -3.12 -12.70
C PRO A 7 -23.27 -3.38 -13.53
N PHE A 8 -23.40 -3.82 -14.79
CA PHE A 8 -22.26 -4.02 -15.69
C PHE A 8 -21.57 -2.70 -16.05
N PHE A 9 -22.33 -1.70 -16.51
CA PHE A 9 -21.75 -0.39 -16.81
C PHE A 9 -21.28 0.34 -15.55
N ALA A 10 -22.00 0.20 -14.44
CA ALA A 10 -21.60 0.79 -13.16
C ALA A 10 -20.26 0.21 -12.67
N SER A 11 -20.01 -1.09 -12.80
CA SER A 11 -18.74 -1.70 -12.36
C SER A 11 -17.57 -1.30 -13.26
N ILE A 12 -17.77 -1.18 -14.58
CA ILE A 12 -16.74 -0.70 -15.50
C ILE A 12 -16.34 0.74 -15.16
N ILE A 13 -17.32 1.63 -14.99
CA ILE A 13 -17.05 3.04 -14.66
C ILE A 13 -16.36 3.15 -13.29
N SER A 14 -16.85 2.41 -12.28
CA SER A 14 -16.24 2.38 -10.95
C SER A 14 -14.79 1.87 -10.98
N CYS A 15 -14.52 0.81 -11.75
CA CYS A 15 -13.18 0.29 -11.95
C CYS A 15 -12.24 1.34 -12.56
N LEU A 16 -12.67 2.02 -13.62
CA LEU A 16 -11.88 3.06 -14.28
C LEU A 16 -11.57 4.23 -13.32
N ILE A 17 -12.56 4.66 -12.54
CA ILE A 17 -12.36 5.72 -11.52
C ILE A 17 -11.34 5.27 -10.48
N MET A 18 -11.47 4.05 -9.96
CA MET A 18 -10.54 3.53 -8.94
C MET A 18 -9.12 3.45 -9.47
N VAL A 19 -8.92 2.96 -10.69
CA VAL A 19 -7.58 2.79 -11.28
C VAL A 19 -6.93 4.14 -11.59
N TYR A 20 -7.63 5.05 -12.26
CA TYR A 20 -7.02 6.25 -12.82
C TYR A 20 -7.06 7.48 -11.90
N ILE A 21 -8.10 7.61 -11.07
CA ILE A 21 -8.27 8.80 -10.22
C ILE A 21 -7.79 8.51 -8.81
N ILE A 22 -8.20 7.38 -8.24
CA ILE A 22 -7.89 7.03 -6.84
C ILE A 22 -6.53 6.33 -6.73
N GLY A 23 -6.14 5.53 -7.72
CA GLY A 23 -4.87 4.81 -7.73
C GLY A 23 -3.65 5.74 -7.67
N THR A 24 -3.68 6.87 -8.39
CA THR A 24 -2.57 7.83 -8.45
C THR A 24 -2.21 8.46 -7.09
N PRO A 25 -3.15 9.08 -6.33
CA PRO A 25 -2.82 9.66 -5.02
C PRO A 25 -2.38 8.58 -4.01
N ILE A 26 -2.98 7.39 -4.07
CA ILE A 26 -2.56 6.25 -3.24
C ILE A 26 -1.12 5.87 -3.58
N GLY A 27 -0.79 5.77 -4.88
CA GLY A 27 0.56 5.44 -5.36
C GLY A 27 1.60 6.40 -4.80
N ILE A 28 1.38 7.72 -4.94
CA ILE A 28 2.28 8.76 -4.43
C ILE A 28 2.49 8.62 -2.92
N PHE A 29 1.41 8.39 -2.17
CA PHE A 29 1.49 8.22 -0.72
C PHE A 29 2.28 6.96 -0.33
N THR A 30 2.04 5.84 -1.00
CA THR A 30 2.77 4.59 -0.75
C THR A 30 4.26 4.70 -1.10
N GLU A 31 4.61 5.47 -2.14
CA GLU A 31 6.00 5.73 -2.51
C GLU A 31 6.70 6.63 -1.48
N ALA A 32 6.01 7.69 -1.02
CA ALA A 32 6.50 8.55 0.07
C ALA A 32 6.73 7.74 1.36
N LEU A 33 5.81 6.86 1.72
CA LEU A 33 5.96 5.97 2.87
C LEU A 33 7.15 5.02 2.70
N THR A 34 7.33 4.45 1.50
CA THR A 34 8.47 3.58 1.20
C THR A 34 9.78 4.33 1.34
N SER A 35 9.84 5.57 0.84
CA SER A 35 11.02 6.44 0.99
C SER A 35 11.32 6.74 2.46
N PHE A 36 10.29 7.04 3.25
CA PHE A 36 10.41 7.24 4.70
C PHE A 36 10.98 6.00 5.40
N LEU A 37 10.44 4.81 5.14
CA LEU A 37 10.93 3.56 5.74
C LEU A 37 12.37 3.24 5.30
N ARG A 38 12.72 3.50 4.04
CA ARG A 38 14.11 3.35 3.54
C ARG A 38 15.07 4.28 4.27
N SER A 39 14.66 5.51 4.59
CA SER A 39 15.50 6.45 5.35
C SER A 39 15.79 5.98 6.78
N MET A 40 14.92 5.14 7.36
CA MET A 40 15.08 4.58 8.70
C MET A 40 15.96 3.33 8.76
N GLY A 41 16.17 2.64 7.63
CA GLY A 41 16.93 1.38 7.57
C GLY A 41 18.37 1.48 8.07
N THR A 42 18.97 2.67 8.08
CA THR A 42 20.36 2.89 8.55
C THR A 42 20.46 3.21 10.05
N SER A 43 19.34 3.46 10.74
CA SER A 43 19.35 4.02 12.09
C SER A 43 19.21 2.96 13.20
N SER A 44 18.20 2.08 13.14
CA SER A 44 18.00 1.03 14.14
C SER A 44 16.89 0.04 13.73
N ASN A 45 17.23 -1.25 13.67
CA ASN A 45 16.28 -2.32 13.31
C ASN A 45 15.13 -2.47 14.31
N LEU A 46 15.35 -2.14 15.59
CA LEU A 46 14.31 -2.21 16.62
C LEU A 46 13.23 -1.15 16.40
N VAL A 47 13.65 0.09 16.12
CA VAL A 47 12.72 1.20 15.85
C VAL A 47 11.99 0.97 14.53
N LEU A 48 12.69 0.49 13.51
CA LEU A 48 12.09 0.12 12.23
C LEU A 48 11.01 -0.96 12.41
N GLY A 49 11.29 -2.02 13.16
CA GLY A 49 10.33 -3.09 13.45
C GLY A 49 9.09 -2.59 14.20
N ALA A 50 9.26 -1.71 15.18
CA ALA A 50 8.13 -1.12 15.92
C ALA A 50 7.24 -0.25 15.03
N VAL A 51 7.83 0.57 14.15
CA VAL A 51 7.10 1.43 13.21
C VAL A 51 6.34 0.60 12.18
N ILE A 52 6.98 -0.43 11.60
CA ILE A 52 6.33 -1.35 10.67
C ILE A 52 5.15 -2.06 11.35
N GLY A 53 5.35 -2.56 12.58
CA GLY A 53 4.29 -3.21 13.36
C GLY A 53 3.09 -2.31 13.61
N ALA A 54 3.32 -1.03 13.91
CA ALA A 54 2.25 -0.05 14.09
C ALA A 54 1.51 0.23 12.77
N LEU A 55 2.23 0.46 11.68
CA LEU A 55 1.66 0.80 10.36
C LEU A 55 0.78 -0.32 9.78
N CYS A 56 1.09 -1.59 10.05
CA CYS A 56 0.30 -2.72 9.57
C CYS A 56 -1.14 -2.75 10.13
N ILE A 57 -1.40 -2.15 11.29
CA ILE A 57 -2.72 -2.18 11.95
C ILE A 57 -3.59 -0.98 11.56
N VAL A 58 -2.99 0.14 11.14
CA VAL A 58 -3.68 1.43 10.90
C VAL A 58 -4.83 1.33 9.88
N ASP A 59 -4.63 0.57 8.81
CA ASP A 59 -5.51 0.57 7.63
C ASP A 59 -6.21 -0.78 7.42
N PHE A 60 -6.18 -1.68 8.41
CA PHE A 60 -6.83 -3.01 8.38
C PHE A 60 -6.63 -3.79 7.05
N GLY A 61 -5.47 -3.65 6.41
CA GLY A 61 -5.13 -4.33 5.15
C GLY A 61 -5.23 -3.49 3.87
N GLY A 62 -5.51 -2.19 3.97
CA GLY A 62 -5.50 -1.24 2.86
C GLY A 62 -4.09 -0.92 2.33
N PRO A 63 -3.93 0.17 1.55
CA PRO A 63 -2.66 0.57 0.94
C PRO A 63 -1.45 0.57 1.88
N LEU A 64 -1.60 1.03 3.12
CA LEU A 64 -0.50 1.10 4.10
C LEU A 64 0.10 -0.27 4.41
N ASN A 65 -0.76 -1.27 4.65
CA ASN A 65 -0.34 -2.62 4.99
C ASN A 65 0.36 -3.31 3.81
N LYS A 66 -0.09 -3.08 2.57
CA LYS A 66 0.53 -3.64 1.37
C LYS A 66 1.95 -3.09 1.15
N THR A 67 2.14 -1.79 1.37
CA THR A 67 3.46 -1.16 1.24
C THR A 67 4.44 -1.67 2.30
N CYS A 68 4.01 -1.80 3.55
CA CYS A 68 4.85 -2.34 4.62
C CYS A 68 5.27 -3.79 4.33
N PHE A 69 4.35 -4.63 3.87
CA PHE A 69 4.66 -6.01 3.48
C PHE A 69 5.67 -6.07 2.33
N ALA A 70 5.45 -5.29 1.27
CA ALA A 70 6.38 -5.23 0.13
C ALA A 70 7.78 -4.75 0.58
N PHE A 71 7.84 -3.74 1.46
CA PHE A 71 9.10 -3.24 2.01
C PHE A 71 9.85 -4.31 2.80
N VAL A 72 9.19 -5.01 3.73
CA VAL A 72 9.82 -6.11 4.50
C VAL A 72 10.30 -7.22 3.58
N LEU A 73 9.52 -7.59 2.56
CA LEU A 73 9.94 -8.58 1.57
C LEU A 73 11.21 -8.13 0.82
N THR A 74 11.31 -6.84 0.47
CA THR A 74 12.52 -6.30 -0.16
C THR A 74 13.72 -6.31 0.78
N LEU A 75 13.55 -5.99 2.07
CA LEU A 75 14.63 -6.08 3.06
C LEU A 75 15.11 -7.52 3.25
N GLN A 76 14.18 -8.47 3.36
CA GLN A 76 14.51 -9.89 3.46
C GLN A 76 15.29 -10.38 2.22
N ALA A 77 14.91 -9.91 1.03
CA ALA A 77 15.63 -10.24 -0.20
C ALA A 77 17.03 -9.61 -0.26
N GLN A 78 17.24 -8.48 0.40
CA GLN A 78 18.54 -7.78 0.45
C GLN A 78 19.52 -8.40 1.48
N GLY A 79 19.04 -9.20 2.42
CA GLY A 79 19.88 -9.92 3.39
C GLY A 79 20.34 -9.07 4.58
N ASP A 80 19.86 -7.83 4.69
CA ASP A 80 20.01 -7.02 5.90
C ASP A 80 19.10 -7.59 6.99
N LYS A 81 19.72 -8.24 7.98
CA LYS A 81 19.06 -8.67 9.22
C LYS A 81 18.81 -7.48 10.12
#